data_AF-A0A7J8JH19-F1
#
_entry.id   AF-A0A7J8JH19-F1
#
_cell.length_a   1.000
_cell.length_b   1.000
_cell.length_c   1.000
_cell.angle_alpha   90.00
_cell.angle_beta   90.00
_cell.angle_gamma   90.00
#
_symmetry.space_group_name_H-M   'P 1'
#
loop_
_entity.id
_entity.type
_entity.pdbx_description
1 polymer ?
#
loop_
_entity_poly.entity_id
_entity_poly.type
_entity_poly.pdbx_seq_one_letter_code
_entity_poly.pdbx_strand_id
1 'polypeptide(L)'
;MNNNWHPGCFRCELCDVELADLGFVKNAGRHLCRPCHNREKAKGLGKHICQRCHLVIEEQPLMFRSDAYHPDHFSCTHCRKELTSEARELKGELYCLPCHDKMGVPICGACRRPIEGRVVNALGKQWHVEHFVCAKCEKPFLGHRHYEKKGLAYCETHYNQLFGDVCYSCSHVIEGDVVSALNKAWCVNCFSCSTCNSKLTLKNKFVEFDMKPVCKRCYEKLPLELKKRLKRLSELAARKANPKSVGLGST
;
A
#
# COMPACT_ATOMS: atom_id res chain seq x y z
N MET A 1 45.11 5.31 -49.71
CA MET A 1 44.52 4.95 -51.02
C MET A 1 43.22 5.71 -51.19
N ASN A 2 43.13 6.57 -52.21
CA ASN A 2 41.95 7.36 -52.52
C ASN A 2 41.06 6.54 -53.47
N ASN A 3 40.05 5.86 -52.94
CA ASN A 3 39.11 5.11 -53.77
C ASN A 3 38.04 6.09 -54.26
N ASN A 4 37.98 6.31 -55.58
CA ASN A 4 36.95 7.11 -56.21
C ASN A 4 35.73 6.21 -56.47
N TRP A 5 34.60 6.56 -55.86
CA TRP A 5 33.35 5.81 -56.00
C TRP A 5 32.40 6.55 -56.94
N HIS A 6 31.67 5.81 -57.78
CA HIS A 6 30.54 6.39 -58.51
C HIS A 6 29.47 6.84 -57.50
N PRO A 7 28.89 8.05 -57.63
CA PRO A 7 27.90 8.58 -56.68
C PRO A 7 26.73 7.63 -56.39
N GLY A 8 26.23 6.94 -57.42
CA GLY A 8 25.15 5.95 -57.28
C GLY A 8 25.58 4.62 -56.67
N CYS A 9 26.88 4.29 -56.62
CA CYS A 9 27.39 3.04 -56.05
C CYS A 9 27.90 3.22 -54.61
N PHE A 10 28.04 4.46 -54.15
CA PHE A 10 28.50 4.76 -52.79
C PHE A 10 27.30 4.83 -51.83
N ARG A 11 26.86 3.67 -51.35
CA ARG A 11 25.63 3.52 -50.58
C ARG A 11 25.86 3.00 -49.17
N CYS A 12 24.96 3.35 -48.26
CA CYS A 12 24.95 2.79 -46.92
C CYS A 12 24.63 1.31 -46.96
N GLU A 13 25.51 0.46 -46.43
CA GLU A 13 25.34 -0.99 -46.48
C GLU A 13 24.16 -1.54 -45.66
N LEU A 14 23.51 -0.68 -44.84
CA LEU A 14 22.36 -1.06 -44.00
C LEU A 14 21.02 -0.47 -44.47
N CYS A 15 21.02 0.59 -45.27
CA CYS A 15 19.79 1.26 -45.70
C CYS A 15 19.81 1.73 -47.15
N ASP A 16 20.85 1.36 -47.90
CA ASP A 16 21.08 1.64 -49.32
C ASP A 16 21.01 3.11 -49.76
N VAL A 17 20.99 4.05 -48.81
CA VAL A 17 20.98 5.48 -49.13
C VAL A 17 22.31 5.91 -49.73
N GLU A 18 22.26 6.76 -50.75
CA GLU A 18 23.44 7.31 -51.42
C GLU A 18 24.19 8.24 -50.46
N LEU A 19 25.46 7.93 -50.19
CA LEU A 19 26.30 8.60 -49.21
C LEU A 19 27.13 9.73 -49.79
N ALA A 20 27.11 9.91 -51.11
CA ALA A 20 27.93 10.89 -51.83
C ALA A 20 27.78 12.31 -51.25
N ASP A 21 26.55 12.71 -50.91
CA ASP A 21 26.24 14.05 -50.41
C ASP A 21 25.87 14.10 -48.91
N LEU A 22 25.54 12.95 -48.31
CA LEU A 22 25.05 12.86 -46.92
C LEU A 22 26.18 12.70 -45.88
N GLY A 23 27.39 12.38 -46.34
CA GLY A 23 28.52 12.02 -45.48
C GLY A 23 28.37 10.64 -44.85
N PHE A 24 29.50 9.99 -44.58
CA PHE A 24 29.54 8.61 -44.13
C PHE A 24 30.49 8.40 -42.95
N VAL A 25 30.29 7.31 -42.22
CA VAL A 25 31.21 6.80 -41.22
C VAL A 25 31.71 5.44 -41.65
N LYS A 26 33.02 5.21 -41.54
CA LYS A 26 33.63 3.91 -41.82
C LYS A 26 33.61 3.07 -40.54
N ASN A 27 32.90 1.94 -40.54
CA ASN A 27 32.86 1.01 -39.40
C ASN A 27 33.27 -0.39 -39.84
N ALA A 28 34.39 -0.93 -39.33
CA ALA A 28 34.89 -2.26 -39.67
C ALA A 28 34.98 -2.54 -41.20
N GLY A 29 35.39 -1.53 -41.98
CA GLY A 29 35.48 -1.64 -43.45
C GLY A 29 34.19 -1.29 -44.22
N ARG A 30 33.06 -1.13 -43.51
CA ARG A 30 31.75 -0.81 -44.06
C ARG A 30 31.49 0.69 -44.13
N HIS A 31 30.74 1.13 -45.13
CA HIS A 31 30.32 2.53 -45.28
C HIS A 31 28.87 2.68 -44.82
N LEU A 32 28.67 3.35 -43.69
CA LEU A 32 27.36 3.53 -43.09
C LEU A 32 26.98 5.01 -43.07
N CYS A 33 25.70 5.32 -43.28
CA CYS A 33 25.16 6.63 -42.96
C CYS A 33 25.25 6.85 -41.44
N ARG A 34 25.37 8.11 -41.01
CA ARG A 34 25.44 8.46 -39.57
C ARG A 34 24.29 7.83 -38.76
N PRO A 35 23.02 7.81 -39.21
CA PRO A 35 21.93 7.12 -38.51
C PRO A 35 22.15 5.61 -38.34
N CYS A 36 22.60 4.90 -39.38
CA CYS A 36 22.84 3.46 -39.32
C CYS A 36 24.05 3.12 -38.46
N HIS A 37 25.12 3.91 -38.54
CA HIS A 37 26.27 3.76 -37.66
C HIS A 37 25.90 3.97 -36.19
N ASN A 38 25.15 5.04 -35.88
CA ASN A 38 24.67 5.32 -34.53
C ASN A 38 23.75 4.21 -34.02
N ARG A 39 22.95 3.59 -34.91
CA ARG A 39 22.08 2.46 -34.56
C ARG A 39 22.83 1.21 -34.19
N GLU A 40 23.88 0.89 -34.94
CA GLU A 40 24.76 -0.23 -34.62
C GLU A 40 25.53 0.00 -33.32
N LYS A 41 26.03 1.23 -33.11
CA LYS A 41 26.71 1.63 -31.87
C LYS A 41 25.78 1.60 -30.64
N ALA A 42 24.55 2.08 -30.79
CA ALA A 42 23.54 2.09 -29.72
C ALA A 42 23.15 0.66 -29.31
N LYS A 43 22.99 -0.27 -30.28
CA LYS A 43 22.76 -1.70 -30.01
C LYS A 43 23.91 -2.32 -29.21
N GLY A 44 25.16 -1.99 -29.53
CA GLY A 44 26.33 -2.49 -28.80
C GLY A 44 26.45 -1.98 -27.36
N LEU A 45 25.90 -0.80 -27.07
CA LEU A 45 25.95 -0.16 -25.74
C LEU A 45 24.64 -0.28 -24.95
N GLY A 46 23.59 -0.88 -25.53
CA GLY A 46 22.24 -0.93 -24.92
C GLY A 46 21.59 0.45 -24.77
N LYS A 47 21.98 1.45 -25.57
CA LYS A 47 21.45 2.82 -25.50
C LYS A 47 20.33 3.06 -26.51
N HIS A 48 19.54 4.11 -26.29
CA HIS A 48 18.46 4.51 -27.18
C HIS A 48 18.93 5.55 -28.21
N ILE A 49 18.22 5.64 -29.34
CA ILE A 49 18.48 6.64 -30.39
C ILE A 49 17.29 7.58 -30.41
N CYS A 50 17.57 8.88 -30.46
CA CYS A 50 16.53 9.87 -30.59
C CYS A 50 15.91 9.83 -31.98
N GLN A 51 14.59 9.66 -32.07
CA GLN A 51 13.88 9.60 -33.35
C GLN A 51 13.84 10.96 -34.09
N ARG A 52 14.10 12.08 -33.39
CA ARG A 52 14.12 13.42 -34.00
C ARG A 52 15.49 13.79 -34.60
N CYS A 53 16.59 13.51 -33.90
CA CYS A 53 17.93 13.92 -34.34
C CYS A 53 18.84 12.74 -34.76
N HIS A 54 18.39 11.49 -34.59
CA HIS A 54 19.13 10.27 -34.92
C HIS A 54 20.50 10.12 -34.22
N LEU A 55 20.70 10.87 -33.13
CA LEU A 55 21.86 10.75 -32.26
C LEU A 55 21.57 9.78 -31.10
N VAL A 56 22.62 9.19 -30.57
CA VAL A 56 22.54 8.30 -29.40
C VAL A 56 22.22 9.14 -28.17
N ILE A 57 21.22 8.71 -27.40
CA ILE A 57 20.84 9.34 -26.13
C ILE A 57 21.78 8.79 -25.07
N GLU A 58 22.63 9.66 -24.49
CA GLU A 58 23.61 9.25 -23.48
C GLU A 58 22.97 9.02 -22.12
N GLU A 59 22.01 9.89 -21.79
CA GLU A 59 21.20 9.93 -20.57
C GLU A 59 19.91 9.11 -20.70
N GLN A 60 19.03 9.21 -19.71
CA GLN A 60 17.73 8.55 -19.74
C GLN A 60 16.83 9.16 -20.84
N PRO A 61 16.28 8.36 -21.77
CA PRO A 61 15.46 8.88 -22.85
C PRO A 61 14.11 9.37 -22.32
N LEU A 62 13.57 10.42 -22.96
CA LEU A 62 12.16 10.73 -22.84
C LEU A 62 11.38 9.83 -23.81
N MET A 63 10.41 9.08 -23.29
CA MET A 63 9.53 8.24 -24.10
C MET A 63 8.27 9.03 -24.47
N PHE A 64 8.00 9.16 -25.77
CA PHE A 64 6.79 9.82 -26.28
C PHE A 64 6.22 8.99 -27.42
N ARG A 65 4.93 8.62 -27.36
CA ARG A 65 4.28 7.74 -28.35
C ARG A 65 5.08 6.46 -28.66
N SER A 66 5.65 5.84 -27.63
CA SER A 66 6.51 4.63 -27.71
C SER A 66 7.88 4.80 -28.38
N ASP A 67 8.24 6.02 -28.79
CA ASP A 67 9.55 6.33 -29.35
C ASP A 67 10.44 7.06 -28.33
N ALA A 68 11.76 6.89 -28.47
CA ALA A 68 12.75 7.52 -27.61
C ALA A 68 13.25 8.85 -28.20
N TYR A 69 13.38 9.85 -27.34
CA TYR A 69 13.87 11.17 -27.73
C TYR A 69 14.77 11.79 -26.65
N HIS A 70 15.57 12.78 -27.05
CA HIS A 70 16.20 13.67 -26.07
C HIS A 70 15.12 14.52 -25.38
N PRO A 71 15.17 14.64 -24.05
CA PRO A 71 14.28 15.53 -23.30
C PRO A 71 14.31 16.99 -23.81
N ASP A 72 15.50 17.49 -24.17
CA ASP A 72 15.76 18.86 -24.62
C ASP A 72 15.02 19.25 -25.91
N HIS A 73 14.57 18.27 -26.70
CA HIS A 73 13.79 18.53 -27.91
C HIS A 73 12.36 18.97 -27.60
N PHE A 74 11.90 18.76 -26.38
CA PHE A 74 10.53 19.06 -25.97
C PHE A 74 10.52 20.11 -24.88
N SER A 75 9.51 20.97 -24.97
CA SER A 75 9.17 21.93 -23.95
C SER A 75 7.78 21.63 -23.43
N CYS A 76 7.57 21.92 -22.14
CA CYS A 76 6.28 21.75 -21.50
C CYS A 76 5.22 22.62 -22.19
N THR A 77 4.09 22.04 -22.59
CA THR A 77 2.98 22.80 -23.21
C THR A 77 2.51 23.97 -22.34
N HIS A 78 2.54 23.81 -21.01
CA HIS A 78 2.03 24.81 -20.08
C HIS A 78 3.04 25.91 -19.73
N CYS A 79 4.28 25.55 -19.36
CA CYS A 79 5.29 26.52 -18.90
C CYS A 79 6.44 26.79 -19.88
N ARG A 80 6.46 26.11 -21.03
CA ARG A 80 7.51 26.15 -22.06
C ARG A 80 8.93 25.83 -21.60
N LYS A 81 9.11 25.38 -20.36
CA LYS A 81 10.41 24.92 -19.86
C LYS A 81 10.81 23.63 -20.55
N GLU A 82 12.10 23.47 -20.80
CA GLU A 82 12.71 22.23 -21.28
C GLU A 82 12.29 21.05 -20.40
N LEU A 83 11.90 19.96 -21.05
CA LEU A 83 11.46 18.76 -20.38
C LEU A 83 12.66 17.91 -19.94
N THR A 84 12.44 17.09 -18.93
CA THR A 84 13.39 16.06 -18.49
C THR A 84 12.84 14.68 -18.85
N SER A 85 13.63 13.62 -18.61
CA SER A 85 13.17 12.23 -18.77
C SER A 85 11.93 11.87 -17.92
N GLU A 86 11.58 12.71 -16.94
CA GLU A 86 10.41 12.55 -16.06
C GLU A 86 9.12 13.19 -16.59
N ALA A 87 9.15 13.82 -17.76
CA ALA A 87 7.95 14.43 -18.32
C ALA A 87 6.84 13.41 -18.59
N ARG A 88 5.59 13.88 -18.51
CA ARG A 88 4.39 13.06 -18.62
C ARG A 88 3.60 13.46 -19.84
N GLU A 89 3.16 12.45 -20.59
CA GLU A 89 2.19 12.62 -21.67
C GLU A 89 0.79 12.66 -21.07
N LEU A 90 0.00 13.68 -21.44
CA LEU A 90 -1.40 13.80 -21.08
C LEU A 90 -2.18 14.23 -22.32
N LYS A 91 -3.15 13.41 -22.75
CA LYS A 91 -3.98 13.66 -23.96
C LYS A 91 -3.17 13.94 -25.24
N GLY A 92 -2.00 13.32 -25.38
CA GLY A 92 -1.13 13.48 -26.55
C GLY A 92 -0.19 14.68 -26.52
N GLU A 93 -0.14 15.40 -25.41
CA GLU A 93 0.76 16.54 -25.18
C GLU A 93 1.71 16.26 -24.01
N LEU A 94 2.89 16.89 -24.01
CA LEU A 94 3.92 16.67 -23.00
C LEU A 94 3.95 17.81 -21.97
N TYR A 95 3.90 17.41 -20.70
CA TYR A 95 3.93 18.31 -19.55
C TYR A 95 5.12 17.97 -18.67
N CYS A 96 5.78 19.01 -18.11
CA CYS A 96 6.75 18.79 -17.05
C CYS A 96 6.02 18.29 -15.79
N LEU A 97 6.71 17.49 -14.97
CA LEU A 97 6.13 16.90 -13.75
C LEU A 97 5.40 17.95 -12.88
N PRO A 98 5.95 19.16 -12.61
CA PRO A 98 5.24 20.17 -11.83
C PRO A 98 3.96 20.72 -12.49
N CYS A 99 3.93 20.87 -13.82
CA CYS A 99 2.72 21.35 -14.51
C CYS A 99 1.67 20.25 -14.62
N HIS A 100 2.10 19.02 -14.86
CA HIS A 100 1.24 17.86 -14.80
C HIS A 100 0.55 17.72 -13.43
N ASP A 101 1.31 17.87 -12.34
CA ASP A 101 0.77 17.77 -10.98
C ASP A 101 -0.20 18.92 -10.66
N LYS A 102 0.08 20.14 -11.15
CA LYS A 102 -0.83 21.30 -11.01
C LYS A 102 -2.16 21.15 -11.75
N MET A 103 -2.22 20.31 -12.78
CA MET A 103 -3.45 20.07 -13.55
C MET A 103 -4.46 19.21 -12.76
N GLY A 104 -4.14 18.81 -11.52
CA GLY A 104 -5.08 18.16 -10.63
C GLY A 104 -5.37 16.71 -11.01
N VAL A 105 -4.49 16.07 -11.79
CA VAL A 105 -4.62 14.65 -12.10
C VAL A 105 -4.34 13.86 -10.82
N PRO A 106 -5.31 13.10 -10.29
CA PRO A 106 -5.15 12.40 -9.03
C PRO A 106 -4.01 11.38 -9.12
N ILE A 107 -3.04 11.43 -8.20
CA ILE A 107 -1.89 10.52 -8.18
C ILE A 107 -2.14 9.41 -7.17
N CYS A 108 -1.97 8.17 -7.61
CA CYS A 108 -2.13 7.02 -6.72
C CYS A 108 -1.04 6.96 -5.64
N GLY A 109 -1.45 6.89 -4.38
CA GLY A 109 -0.57 6.78 -3.22
C GLY A 109 0.30 5.52 -3.18
N ALA A 110 -0.10 4.45 -3.91
CA ALA A 110 0.66 3.21 -4.00
C ALA A 110 1.68 3.22 -5.15
N CYS A 111 1.22 3.38 -6.39
CA CYS A 111 2.05 3.25 -7.59
C CYS A 111 2.68 4.56 -8.07
N ARG A 112 2.30 5.71 -7.48
CA ARG A 112 2.74 7.07 -7.87
C ARG A 112 2.50 7.41 -9.34
N ARG A 113 1.52 6.76 -9.97
CA ARG A 113 1.07 7.05 -11.35
C ARG A 113 -0.22 7.88 -11.33
N PRO A 114 -0.46 8.69 -12.39
CA PRO A 114 -1.72 9.39 -12.57
C PRO A 114 -2.88 8.40 -12.69
N ILE A 115 -4.02 8.71 -12.06
CA ILE A 115 -5.24 7.89 -12.09
C ILE A 115 -6.15 8.43 -13.19
N GLU A 116 -6.26 7.67 -14.27
CA GLU A 116 -7.18 7.95 -15.37
C GLU A 116 -8.50 7.19 -15.10
N GLY A 117 -9.50 7.86 -14.52
CA GLY A 117 -10.83 7.29 -14.28
C GLY A 117 -11.30 7.33 -12.82
N ARG A 118 -11.85 6.22 -12.31
CA ARG A 118 -12.41 6.15 -10.96
C ARG A 118 -11.31 6.22 -9.90
N VAL A 119 -11.42 7.21 -9.03
CA VAL A 119 -10.50 7.46 -7.91
C VAL A 119 -11.13 7.05 -6.58
N VAL A 120 -10.32 6.47 -5.70
CA VAL A 120 -10.67 6.25 -4.29
C VAL A 120 -9.96 7.29 -3.45
N ASN A 121 -10.72 8.10 -2.70
CA ASN A 121 -10.17 9.07 -1.74
C ASN A 121 -10.24 8.46 -0.34
N ALA A 122 -9.08 8.09 0.22
CA ALA A 122 -8.97 7.46 1.54
C ALA A 122 -7.59 7.73 2.16
N LEU A 123 -7.51 7.74 3.49
CA LEU A 123 -6.25 7.98 4.23
C LEU A 123 -5.58 9.33 3.86
N GLY A 124 -6.38 10.35 3.51
CA GLY A 124 -5.89 11.65 3.03
C GLY A 124 -5.14 11.61 1.68
N LYS A 125 -5.25 10.50 0.94
CA LYS A 125 -4.59 10.28 -0.36
C LYS A 125 -5.59 9.76 -1.40
N GLN A 126 -5.14 9.74 -2.64
CA GLN A 126 -5.91 9.23 -3.77
C GLN A 126 -5.32 7.90 -4.23
N TRP A 127 -6.16 6.96 -4.64
CA TRP A 127 -5.74 5.60 -4.98
C TRP A 127 -6.49 5.10 -6.20
N HIS A 128 -5.85 4.24 -6.99
CA HIS A 128 -6.59 3.39 -7.93
C HIS A 128 -7.48 2.41 -7.14
N VAL A 129 -8.64 2.07 -7.70
CA VAL A 129 -9.58 1.10 -7.10
C VAL A 129 -8.91 -0.24 -6.77
N GLU A 130 -7.98 -0.69 -7.63
CA GLU A 130 -7.23 -1.95 -7.46
C GLU A 130 -6.06 -1.84 -6.47
N HIS A 131 -5.50 -0.64 -6.31
CA HIS A 131 -4.36 -0.42 -5.42
C HIS A 131 -4.78 -0.09 -3.98
N PHE A 132 -6.07 0.23 -3.76
CA PHE A 132 -6.60 0.38 -2.42
C PHE A 132 -6.94 -0.99 -1.82
N VAL A 133 -5.95 -1.56 -1.14
CA VAL A 133 -5.97 -2.94 -0.62
C VAL A 133 -5.87 -3.00 0.90
N CYS A 134 -6.32 -4.11 1.48
CA CYS A 134 -6.12 -4.37 2.91
C CYS A 134 -4.64 -4.60 3.23
N ALA A 135 -4.11 -3.92 4.24
CA ALA A 135 -2.71 -4.03 4.66
C ALA A 135 -2.30 -5.42 5.17
N LYS A 136 -3.25 -6.34 5.41
CA LYS A 136 -2.97 -7.69 5.94
C LYS A 136 -3.10 -8.81 4.91
N CYS A 137 -4.13 -8.75 4.05
CA CYS A 137 -4.36 -9.78 3.03
C CYS A 137 -4.15 -9.29 1.60
N GLU A 138 -3.82 -8.01 1.42
CA GLU A 138 -3.52 -7.40 0.12
C GLU A 138 -4.66 -7.49 -0.89
N LYS A 139 -5.88 -7.84 -0.44
CA LYS A 139 -7.07 -7.89 -1.29
C LYS A 139 -7.60 -6.47 -1.51
N PRO A 140 -7.93 -6.10 -2.76
CA PRO A 140 -8.52 -4.80 -3.06
C PRO A 140 -9.92 -4.69 -2.46
N PHE A 141 -10.25 -3.50 -1.97
CA PHE A 141 -11.58 -3.26 -1.39
C PHE A 141 -12.67 -3.14 -2.46
N LEU A 142 -12.35 -2.69 -3.68
CA LEU A 142 -13.32 -2.58 -4.79
C LEU A 142 -14.65 -1.85 -4.43
N GLY A 143 -14.60 -0.92 -3.46
CA GLY A 143 -15.78 -0.21 -2.95
C GLY A 143 -16.47 -0.86 -1.73
N HIS A 144 -16.00 -2.02 -1.27
CA HIS A 144 -16.40 -2.59 0.01
C HIS A 144 -15.92 -1.72 1.18
N ARG A 145 -16.62 -1.87 2.32
CA ARG A 145 -16.31 -1.16 3.56
C ARG A 145 -14.90 -1.50 4.04
N HIS A 146 -14.17 -0.47 4.44
CA HIS A 146 -12.80 -0.55 4.97
C HIS A 146 -12.73 0.17 6.32
N TYR A 147 -11.73 -0.18 7.12
CA TYR A 147 -11.50 0.40 8.44
C TYR A 147 -10.07 0.92 8.53
N GLU A 148 -9.91 2.16 9.02
CA GLU A 148 -8.62 2.82 9.15
C GLU A 148 -8.05 2.67 10.57
N LYS A 149 -6.77 2.30 10.68
CA LYS A 149 -6.01 2.33 11.94
C LYS A 149 -4.55 2.67 11.67
N LYS A 150 -4.00 3.65 12.40
CA LYS A 150 -2.59 4.10 12.27
C LYS A 150 -2.20 4.43 10.81
N GLY A 151 -3.12 4.99 10.03
CA GLY A 151 -2.89 5.33 8.62
C GLY A 151 -2.85 4.15 7.65
N LEU A 152 -3.31 2.96 8.06
CA LEU A 152 -3.45 1.78 7.22
C LEU A 152 -4.92 1.36 7.12
N ALA A 153 -5.31 0.84 5.95
CA ALA A 153 -6.65 0.31 5.71
C ALA A 153 -6.70 -1.20 5.92
N TYR A 154 -7.71 -1.66 6.66
CA TYR A 154 -7.97 -3.06 6.96
C TYR A 154 -9.38 -3.46 6.51
N CYS A 155 -9.54 -4.71 6.07
CA CYS A 155 -10.88 -5.28 5.92
C CYS A 155 -11.47 -5.59 7.29
N GLU A 156 -12.79 -5.73 7.35
CA GLU A 156 -13.54 -5.99 8.58
C GLU A 156 -12.95 -7.12 9.42
N THR A 157 -12.68 -8.26 8.77
CA THR A 157 -12.13 -9.45 9.42
C THR A 157 -10.77 -9.19 10.05
N HIS A 158 -9.82 -8.60 9.32
CA HIS A 158 -8.48 -8.32 9.85
C HIS A 158 -8.47 -7.16 10.84
N TYR A 159 -9.36 -6.17 10.69
CA TYR A 159 -9.49 -5.10 11.66
C TYR A 159 -9.95 -5.65 13.01
N ASN A 160 -11.01 -6.46 13.01
CA ASN A 160 -11.49 -7.13 14.21
C ASN A 160 -10.43 -8.09 14.76
N GLN A 161 -9.74 -8.85 13.91
CA GLN A 161 -8.72 -9.79 14.39
C GLN A 161 -7.53 -9.11 15.09
N LEU A 162 -7.12 -7.94 14.62
CA LEU A 162 -5.96 -7.21 15.15
C LEU A 162 -6.32 -6.25 16.28
N PHE A 163 -7.53 -5.68 16.25
CA PHE A 163 -7.94 -4.58 17.13
C PHE A 163 -9.30 -4.76 17.79
N GLY A 164 -10.02 -5.83 17.46
CA GLY A 164 -11.32 -6.14 18.04
C GLY A 164 -11.19 -6.72 19.44
N ASP A 165 -12.27 -6.60 20.20
CA ASP A 165 -12.34 -7.15 21.55
C ASP A 165 -12.40 -8.68 21.51
N VAL A 166 -11.52 -9.33 22.26
CA VAL A 166 -11.50 -10.79 22.37
C VAL A 166 -12.42 -11.21 23.52
N CYS A 167 -13.32 -12.14 23.23
CA CYS A 167 -14.19 -12.67 24.26
C CYS A 167 -13.39 -13.47 25.29
N TYR A 168 -13.55 -13.13 26.57
CA TYR A 168 -12.86 -13.82 27.66
C TYR A 168 -13.21 -15.31 27.79
N SER A 169 -14.41 -15.73 27.36
CA SER A 169 -14.85 -17.12 27.51
C SER A 169 -14.42 -18.03 26.37
N CYS A 170 -14.50 -17.56 25.11
CA CYS A 170 -14.18 -18.40 23.95
C CYS A 170 -12.82 -18.06 23.33
N SER A 171 -12.16 -16.99 23.78
CA SER A 171 -10.90 -16.48 23.23
C SER A 171 -10.96 -16.14 21.74
N HIS A 172 -12.16 -16.00 21.17
CA HIS A 172 -12.37 -15.54 19.80
C HIS A 172 -12.66 -14.04 19.80
N VAL A 173 -12.26 -13.40 18.71
CA VAL A 173 -12.57 -12.00 18.40
C VAL A 173 -14.09 -11.86 18.28
N ILE A 174 -14.66 -10.86 18.95
CA ILE A 174 -16.09 -10.59 18.93
C ILE A 174 -16.41 -9.83 17.64
N GLU A 175 -17.05 -10.51 16.69
CA GLU A 175 -17.61 -9.91 15.50
C GLU A 175 -19.02 -9.36 15.82
N GLY A 176 -19.12 -8.07 16.15
CA GLY A 176 -20.41 -7.40 16.42
C GLY A 176 -20.55 -6.82 17.84
N ASP A 177 -21.72 -7.03 18.47
CA ASP A 177 -22.03 -6.47 19.78
C ASP A 177 -21.14 -7.05 20.89
N VAL A 178 -20.38 -6.17 21.55
CA VAL A 178 -19.56 -6.51 22.71
C VAL A 178 -20.34 -6.28 24.01
N VAL A 179 -20.32 -7.28 24.89
CA VAL A 179 -20.82 -7.13 26.26
C VAL A 179 -19.64 -6.88 27.18
N SER A 180 -19.47 -5.62 27.59
CA SER A 180 -18.46 -5.24 28.58
C SER A 180 -19.00 -5.43 29.99
N ALA A 181 -18.51 -6.45 30.69
CA ALA A 181 -18.91 -6.77 32.06
C ALA A 181 -17.73 -7.35 32.84
N LEU A 182 -17.63 -7.02 34.13
CA LEU A 182 -16.56 -7.51 35.03
C LEU A 182 -15.15 -7.12 34.56
N ASN A 183 -14.98 -5.91 34.03
CA ASN A 183 -13.75 -5.42 33.40
C ASN A 183 -13.22 -6.34 32.27
N LYS A 184 -14.11 -7.09 31.61
CA LYS A 184 -13.80 -8.03 30.53
C LYS A 184 -14.80 -7.88 29.38
N ALA A 185 -14.38 -8.24 28.18
CA ALA A 185 -15.23 -8.28 26.99
C ALA A 185 -15.79 -9.69 26.79
N TRP A 186 -17.08 -9.78 26.46
CA TRP A 186 -17.78 -11.04 26.24
C TRP A 186 -18.59 -10.98 24.95
N CYS A 187 -18.63 -12.10 24.23
CA CYS A 187 -19.54 -12.27 23.10
C CYS A 187 -20.98 -12.43 23.62
N VAL A 188 -21.99 -11.95 22.89
CA VAL A 188 -23.42 -12.06 23.28
C VAL A 188 -23.84 -13.51 23.57
N ASN A 189 -23.25 -14.48 22.87
CA ASN A 189 -23.51 -15.90 23.08
C ASN A 189 -22.78 -16.49 24.29
N CYS A 190 -21.68 -15.87 24.71
CA CYS A 190 -20.77 -16.34 25.75
C CYS A 190 -21.10 -15.73 27.11
N PHE A 191 -21.83 -14.60 27.12
CA PHE A 191 -22.27 -13.96 28.35
C PHE A 191 -23.49 -14.69 28.91
N SER A 192 -23.27 -15.86 29.50
CA SER A 192 -24.29 -16.72 30.10
C SER A 192 -23.95 -17.06 31.55
N CYS A 193 -24.98 -17.41 32.33
CA CYS A 193 -24.80 -17.80 33.72
C CYS A 193 -24.01 -19.11 33.81
N SER A 194 -22.88 -19.14 34.51
CA SER A 194 -22.03 -20.34 34.68
C SER A 194 -22.79 -21.56 35.24
N THR A 195 -23.82 -21.35 36.07
CA THR A 195 -24.58 -22.43 36.71
C THR A 195 -25.76 -22.96 35.90
N CYS A 196 -26.51 -22.11 35.20
CA CYS A 196 -27.74 -22.49 34.49
C CYS A 196 -27.68 -22.25 32.97
N ASN A 197 -26.54 -21.78 32.48
CA ASN A 197 -26.25 -21.43 31.09
C ASN A 197 -27.25 -20.47 30.42
N SER A 198 -28.10 -19.80 31.20
CA SER A 198 -29.07 -18.83 30.67
C SER A 198 -28.34 -17.58 30.20
N LYS A 199 -28.69 -17.08 29.00
CA LYS A 199 -28.12 -15.85 28.45
C LYS A 199 -28.38 -14.69 29.41
N LEU A 200 -27.31 -13.99 29.76
CA LEU A 200 -27.36 -12.79 30.58
C LEU A 200 -27.31 -11.57 29.67
N THR A 201 -27.80 -10.44 30.17
CA THR A 201 -27.66 -9.13 29.51
C THR A 201 -27.27 -8.11 30.58
N LEU A 202 -26.80 -6.94 30.17
CA LEU A 202 -26.50 -5.84 31.11
C LEU A 202 -27.73 -5.37 31.91
N LYS A 203 -28.95 -5.68 31.44
CA LYS A 203 -30.20 -5.39 32.16
C LYS A 203 -30.49 -6.41 33.28
N ASN A 204 -29.91 -7.60 33.20
CA ASN A 204 -30.17 -8.66 34.18
C ASN A 204 -29.29 -8.45 35.42
N LYS A 205 -29.81 -8.71 36.62
CA LYS A 205 -28.99 -8.72 37.84
C LYS A 205 -28.12 -9.98 37.87
N PHE A 206 -26.82 -9.83 37.68
CA PHE A 206 -25.81 -10.89 37.78
C PHE A 206 -24.71 -10.54 38.79
N VAL A 207 -23.98 -11.54 39.25
CA VAL A 207 -22.88 -11.43 40.21
C VAL A 207 -21.67 -12.14 39.62
N GLU A 208 -20.47 -11.61 39.85
CA GLU A 208 -19.23 -12.30 39.52
C GLU A 208 -18.95 -13.43 40.50
N PHE A 209 -18.73 -14.62 39.97
CA PHE A 209 -18.36 -15.79 40.75
C PHE A 209 -17.35 -16.62 39.96
N ASP A 210 -16.16 -16.82 40.54
CA ASP A 210 -15.05 -17.56 39.91
C ASP A 210 -14.69 -17.01 38.51
N MET A 211 -14.54 -15.68 38.40
CA MET A 211 -14.26 -14.96 37.15
C MET A 211 -15.34 -15.14 36.04
N LYS A 212 -16.51 -15.68 36.38
CA LYS A 212 -17.62 -15.91 35.46
C LYS A 212 -18.92 -15.27 35.96
N PRO A 213 -19.82 -14.83 35.07
CA PRO A 213 -21.08 -14.25 35.48
C PRO A 213 -22.06 -15.33 35.95
N VAL A 214 -22.74 -15.09 37.07
CA VAL A 214 -23.79 -15.96 37.63
C VAL A 214 -25.06 -15.13 37.87
N CYS A 215 -26.22 -15.64 37.45
CA CYS A 215 -27.48 -14.95 37.66
C CYS A 215 -27.82 -14.88 39.16
N LYS A 216 -28.54 -13.83 39.58
CA LYS A 216 -28.96 -13.67 40.99
C LYS A 216 -29.66 -14.92 41.56
N ARG A 217 -30.53 -15.56 40.78
CA ARG A 217 -31.26 -16.78 41.20
C ARG A 217 -30.32 -17.96 41.50
N CYS A 218 -29.29 -18.16 40.69
CA CYS A 218 -28.28 -19.20 40.94
C CYS A 218 -27.37 -18.81 42.09
N TYR A 219 -27.01 -17.53 42.20
CA TYR A 219 -26.20 -17.03 43.30
C TYR A 219 -26.89 -17.21 44.66
N GLU A 220 -28.21 -16.99 44.75
CA GLU A 220 -28.97 -17.19 45.99
C GLU A 220 -29.04 -18.68 46.39
N LYS A 221 -29.15 -19.59 45.41
CA LYS A 221 -29.16 -21.05 45.64
C LYS A 221 -27.81 -21.66 46.00
N LEU A 222 -26.70 -20.92 45.84
CA LEU A 222 -25.38 -21.46 46.21
C LEU A 222 -25.28 -21.69 47.73
N PRO A 223 -24.78 -22.86 48.17
CA PRO A 223 -24.59 -23.17 49.59
C PRO A 223 -23.78 -22.08 50.30
N LEU A 224 -24.25 -21.66 51.48
CA LEU A 224 -23.62 -20.62 52.30
C LEU A 224 -22.16 -20.94 52.66
N GLU A 225 -21.82 -22.22 52.78
CA GLU A 225 -20.43 -22.66 53.00
C GLU A 225 -19.51 -22.36 51.82
N LEU A 226 -19.99 -22.54 50.59
CA LEU A 226 -19.21 -22.25 49.38
C LEU A 226 -18.93 -20.74 49.29
N LYS A 227 -19.94 -19.91 49.62
CA LYS A 227 -19.80 -18.44 49.68
C LYS A 227 -18.75 -18.01 50.71
N LYS A 228 -18.75 -18.61 51.91
CA LYS A 228 -17.75 -18.34 52.96
C LYS A 228 -16.35 -18.79 52.56
N ARG A 229 -16.22 -19.98 51.96
CA ARG A 229 -14.92 -20.55 51.56
C ARG A 229 -14.27 -19.74 50.43
N LEU A 230 -15.06 -19.26 49.48
CA LEU A 230 -14.57 -18.42 48.39
C LEU A 230 -14.23 -17.00 48.83
N LYS A 231 -14.99 -16.42 49.78
CA LYS A 231 -14.62 -15.14 50.39
C LYS A 231 -13.24 -15.21 51.07
N ARG A 232 -12.97 -16.31 51.80
CA ARG A 232 -11.64 -16.58 52.37
C ARG A 232 -10.55 -16.73 51.31
N LEU A 233 -10.82 -17.45 50.21
CA LEU A 233 -9.86 -17.62 49.12
C LEU A 233 -9.57 -16.30 48.37
N SER A 234 -10.58 -15.47 48.12
CA SER A 234 -10.39 -14.14 47.53
C SER A 234 -9.61 -13.19 48.45
N GLU A 235 -9.87 -13.24 49.76
CA GLU A 235 -9.12 -12.46 50.76
C GLU A 235 -7.65 -12.91 50.85
N LEU A 236 -7.39 -14.23 50.76
CA LEU A 236 -6.04 -14.79 50.71
C LEU A 236 -5.30 -14.41 49.42
N ALA A 237 -5.99 -14.45 48.27
CA ALA A 237 -5.42 -14.04 46.98
C ALA A 237 -5.09 -12.53 46.95
N ALA A 238 -5.97 -11.69 47.50
CA ALA A 238 -5.72 -10.25 47.63
C ALA A 238 -4.51 -9.94 48.53
N ARG A 239 -4.34 -10.69 49.63
CA ARG A 239 -3.15 -10.59 50.51
C ARG A 239 -1.87 -11.03 49.80
N LYS A 240 -1.93 -12.04 48.95
CA LYS A 240 -0.78 -12.53 48.17
C LYS A 240 -0.36 -11.57 47.05
N ALA A 241 -1.31 -10.82 46.49
CA ALA A 241 -1.07 -9.84 45.43
C ALA A 241 -0.45 -8.53 45.92
N ASN A 242 -0.44 -8.25 47.24
CA ASN A 242 0.14 -7.02 47.79
C ASN A 242 1.07 -7.30 49.00
N PRO A 243 2.36 -7.61 48.78
CA PRO A 243 3.30 -8.02 49.84
C PRO A 243 3.82 -6.90 50.77
N LYS A 244 3.43 -5.62 50.60
CA LYS A 244 4.04 -4.50 51.34
C LYS A 244 3.04 -3.72 52.18
N SER A 245 2.89 -4.12 53.45
CA SER A 245 2.56 -3.21 54.57
C SER A 245 2.70 -3.89 55.94
N VAL A 246 3.78 -4.63 56.19
CA VAL A 246 4.17 -4.97 57.57
C VAL A 246 5.62 -4.59 57.74
N GLY A 247 5.83 -3.47 58.40
CA GLY A 247 7.15 -2.93 58.70
C GLY A 247 7.05 -1.44 58.96
N LEU A 248 6.58 -1.08 60.15
CA LEU A 248 7.16 -0.09 61.07
C LEU A 248 6.09 0.22 62.14
N GLY A 249 6.12 -0.57 63.21
CA GLY A 249 5.52 -0.23 64.49
C GLY A 249 6.65 -0.06 65.49
N SER A 250 7.05 1.19 65.68
CA SER A 250 7.48 1.80 66.95
C SER A 250 7.79 0.86 68.13
N THR A 251 9.08 0.81 68.50
CA THR A 251 9.61 1.26 69.81
C THR A 251 11.11 1.48 69.68
#